data_AF-A0A959EXY4-F1
#
_entry.id   AF-A0A959EXY4-F1
#
_cell.length_a   1.000
_cell.length_b   1.000
_cell.length_c   1.000
_cell.angle_alpha   90.00
_cell.angle_beta   90.00
_cell.angle_gamma   90.00
#
_symmetry.space_group_name_H-M   'P 1'
#
loop_
_entity.id
_entity.type
_entity.pdbx_description
1 polymer ?
#
loop_
_entity_poly.entity_id
_entity_poly.type
_entity_poly.pdbx_seq_one_letter_code
_entity_poly.pdbx_strand_id
1 'polypeptide(L)'
;VLIHGISAAETVELIRAAKARGEQVFASTPALNLALDDRRLEGFDSLCKVLPPLRSAADREALLQGLADGTIDLVVSNHVPLEEEAKSLEFPYADFGAIGLETVYPILQTHLGDR
;
A
#
# COMPACT_ATOMS: atom_id res chain seq x y z
N VAL A 1 15.54 -11.49 -3.46
CA VAL A 1 15.49 -10.25 -2.66
C VAL A 1 14.04 -9.82 -2.52
N LEU A 2 13.63 -9.26 -1.39
CA LEU A 2 12.26 -8.74 -1.20
C LEU A 2 12.29 -7.20 -1.26
N ILE A 3 11.48 -6.61 -2.13
CA ILE A 3 11.20 -5.19 -2.17
C ILE A 3 9.90 -4.96 -1.39
N HIS A 4 10.04 -4.48 -0.16
CA HIS A 4 8.94 -4.37 0.78
C HIS A 4 8.20 -3.03 0.63
N GLY A 5 6.87 -3.07 0.67
CA GLY A 5 6.04 -1.88 0.80
C GLY A 5 6.03 -1.00 -0.45
N ILE A 6 5.88 -1.60 -1.63
CA ILE A 6 5.79 -0.81 -2.88
C ILE A 6 4.43 -0.10 -2.98
N SER A 7 4.41 1.06 -3.63
CA SER A 7 3.18 1.87 -3.76
C SER A 7 2.99 2.53 -5.13
N ALA A 8 4.01 2.52 -6.00
CA ALA A 8 4.03 3.27 -7.26
C ALA A 8 3.97 2.33 -8.47
N ALA A 9 3.30 2.78 -9.53
CA ALA A 9 3.17 2.03 -10.78
C ALA A 9 4.53 1.72 -11.41
N GLU A 10 5.46 2.67 -11.40
CA GLU A 10 6.79 2.50 -11.97
C GLU A 10 7.57 1.38 -11.26
N THR A 11 7.40 1.26 -9.94
CA THR A 11 8.03 0.18 -9.17
C THR A 11 7.47 -1.19 -9.56
N VAL A 12 6.17 -1.28 -9.84
CA VAL A 12 5.56 -2.52 -10.35
C VAL A 12 6.18 -2.91 -11.68
N GLU A 13 6.32 -1.97 -12.62
CA GLU A 13 6.96 -2.23 -13.93
C GLU A 13 8.41 -2.68 -13.80
N LEU A 14 9.19 -2.04 -12.91
CA LEU A 14 10.57 -2.41 -12.67
C LEU A 14 10.70 -3.84 -12.12
N ILE A 15 9.80 -4.23 -11.21
CA ILE A 15 9.78 -5.59 -10.66
C ILE A 15 9.36 -6.60 -11.73
N ARG A 16 8.33 -6.30 -12.53
CA ARG A 16 7.92 -7.14 -13.65
C ARG A 16 9.07 -7.37 -14.63
N ALA A 17 9.79 -6.31 -14.99
CA ALA A 17 10.95 -6.39 -15.86
C ALA A 17 12.09 -7.22 -15.25
N ALA A 18 12.35 -7.09 -13.94
CA ALA A 18 13.36 -7.89 -13.23
C ALA A 18 12.99 -9.37 -13.19
N LYS A 19 11.73 -9.71 -12.88
CA LYS A 19 11.22 -11.09 -12.94
C LYS A 19 11.34 -11.67 -14.35
N ALA A 20 11.01 -10.89 -15.39
CA ALA A 20 11.14 -11.31 -16.78
C ALA A 20 12.59 -11.60 -17.21
N ARG A 21 13.59 -10.97 -16.56
CA ARG A 21 15.02 -11.29 -16.74
C ARG A 21 15.48 -12.53 -15.95
N GLY A 22 14.57 -13.18 -15.22
CA GLY A 22 14.88 -14.35 -14.39
C GLY A 22 15.51 -14.01 -13.03
N GLU A 23 15.46 -12.74 -12.61
CA GLU A 23 15.97 -12.34 -11.30
C GLU A 23 15.03 -12.83 -10.18
N GLN A 24 15.61 -13.35 -9.10
CA GLN A 24 14.84 -13.74 -7.92
C GLN A 24 14.48 -12.52 -7.06
N VAL A 25 13.53 -11.73 -7.53
CA VAL A 25 12.94 -10.60 -6.82
C VAL A 25 11.51 -10.92 -6.41
N PHE A 26 11.13 -10.50 -5.21
CA PHE A 26 9.78 -10.58 -4.67
C PHE A 26 9.33 -9.19 -4.26
N ALA A 27 8.03 -8.94 -4.24
CA ALA A 27 7.47 -7.67 -3.85
C ALA A 27 6.31 -7.84 -2.86
N SER A 28 6.16 -6.86 -1.95
CA SER A 28 4.97 -6.75 -1.13
C SER A 28 4.36 -5.37 -1.21
N THR A 29 3.04 -5.29 -1.05
CA THR A 29 2.29 -4.03 -0.99
C THR A 29 1.39 -3.97 0.26
N PRO A 30 1.24 -2.81 0.93
CA PRO A 30 0.30 -2.67 2.03
C PRO A 30 -1.16 -2.76 1.59
N ALA A 31 -2.01 -3.35 2.42
CA ALA A 31 -3.45 -3.46 2.14
C ALA A 31 -4.14 -2.09 1.95
N LEU A 32 -3.72 -1.07 2.70
CA LEU A 32 -4.27 0.29 2.55
C LEU A 32 -3.95 0.88 1.17
N ASN A 33 -2.79 0.60 0.58
CA ASN A 33 -2.43 1.06 -0.76
C ASN A 33 -3.21 0.34 -1.88
N LEU A 34 -3.81 -0.82 -1.60
CA LEU A 34 -4.75 -1.50 -2.50
C LEU A 34 -6.19 -0.99 -2.34
N ALA A 35 -6.54 -0.51 -1.15
CA ALA A 35 -7.88 -0.06 -0.80
C ALA A 35 -8.13 1.42 -1.11
N LEU A 36 -7.12 2.26 -0.90
CA LEU A 36 -7.21 3.71 -0.92
C LEU A 36 -6.19 4.34 -1.87
N ASP A 37 -6.50 5.55 -2.32
CA ASP A 37 -5.62 6.42 -3.09
C ASP A 37 -5.58 7.83 -2.47
N ASP A 38 -4.80 8.72 -3.08
CA ASP A 38 -4.50 10.07 -2.63
C ASP A 38 -5.75 10.97 -2.47
N ARG A 39 -6.90 10.62 -3.06
CA ARG A 39 -8.18 11.30 -2.78
C ARG A 39 -8.58 11.20 -1.32
N ARG A 40 -8.11 10.19 -0.58
CA ARG A 40 -8.30 10.09 0.88
C ARG A 40 -7.47 11.09 1.68
N LEU A 41 -6.50 11.74 1.04
CA LEU A 41 -5.71 12.81 1.64
C LEU A 41 -6.35 14.19 1.43
N GLU A 42 -7.45 14.27 0.67
CA GLU A 42 -8.28 15.48 0.59
C GLU A 42 -8.80 15.83 1.98
N GLY A 43 -8.48 17.03 2.46
CA GLY A 43 -8.82 17.46 3.81
C GLY A 43 -7.76 17.15 4.87
N PHE A 44 -6.60 16.61 4.48
CA PHE A 44 -5.43 16.45 5.35
C PHE A 44 -5.69 15.55 6.58
N ASP A 45 -6.45 14.46 6.40
CA ASP A 45 -6.69 13.47 7.45
C ASP A 45 -5.39 12.77 7.85
N SER A 46 -4.90 13.09 9.03
CA SER A 46 -3.67 12.54 9.61
C SER A 46 -3.71 11.02 9.75
N LEU A 47 -4.89 10.41 9.93
CA LEU A 47 -5.05 8.96 10.02
C LEU A 47 -4.64 8.26 8.72
N CYS A 48 -4.73 8.95 7.58
CA CYS A 48 -4.29 8.47 6.27
C CYS A 48 -2.81 8.74 5.99
N LYS A 49 -2.07 9.39 6.91
CA LYS A 49 -0.62 9.57 6.80
C LYS A 49 0.12 8.27 7.12
N VAL A 50 0.46 7.51 6.08
CA VAL A 50 1.13 6.21 6.15
C VAL A 50 2.39 6.17 5.27
N LEU A 51 3.27 5.20 5.53
CA LEU A 51 4.47 4.95 4.74
C LEU A 51 4.50 3.48 4.27
N PRO A 52 4.58 3.20 2.96
CA PRO A 52 4.57 4.14 1.84
C PRO A 52 3.28 4.98 1.74
N PRO A 53 3.31 6.19 1.12
CA PRO A 53 2.14 7.06 1.05
C PRO A 53 1.06 6.47 0.13
N LEU A 54 -0.19 6.90 0.35
CA LEU A 54 -1.26 6.71 -0.63
C LEU A 54 -0.94 7.53 -1.88
N ARG A 55 -1.00 6.90 -3.05
CA ARG A 55 -0.66 7.51 -4.35
C ARG A 55 -1.90 7.66 -5.21
N SER A 56 -1.70 8.06 -6.47
CA SER A 56 -2.80 8.29 -7.40
C SER A 56 -3.66 7.03 -7.60
N ALA A 57 -4.89 7.23 -8.09
CA ALA A 57 -5.74 6.11 -8.48
C ALA A 57 -5.10 5.21 -9.56
N ALA A 58 -4.23 5.77 -10.41
CA ALA A 58 -3.48 5.01 -11.41
C ALA A 58 -2.42 4.11 -10.78
N ASP A 59 -1.70 4.61 -9.76
CA ASP A 59 -0.74 3.80 -8.99
C ASP A 59 -1.44 2.65 -8.27
N ARG A 60 -2.58 2.94 -7.63
CA ARG A 60 -3.40 1.93 -6.97
C ARG A 60 -3.84 0.84 -7.95
N GLU A 61 -4.31 1.21 -9.14
CA GLU A 61 -4.72 0.24 -10.15
C GLU A 61 -3.54 -0.61 -10.65
N ALA A 62 -2.35 -0.02 -10.82
CA ALA A 62 -1.14 -0.77 -11.16
C ALA A 62 -0.75 -1.80 -10.06
N LEU A 63 -0.93 -1.46 -8.78
CA LEU A 63 -0.72 -2.42 -7.68
C LEU A 63 -1.73 -3.57 -7.75
N LEU A 64 -3.00 -3.28 -8.04
CA LEU A 64 -4.05 -4.29 -8.17
C LEU A 64 -3.75 -5.27 -9.32
N GLN A 65 -3.34 -4.73 -10.48
CA GLN A 65 -2.94 -5.54 -11.63
C GLN A 65 -1.66 -6.34 -11.35
N GLY A 66 -0.68 -5.71 -10.69
CA GLY A 66 0.56 -6.38 -10.28
C GLY A 66 0.32 -7.53 -9.28
N LEU A 67 -0.70 -7.43 -8.43
CA LEU A 67 -1.11 -8.54 -7.57
C LEU A 67 -1.78 -9.65 -8.37
N ALA A 68 -2.68 -9.30 -9.31
CA ALA A 68 -3.39 -10.27 -10.14
C ALA A 68 -2.49 -11.05 -11.10
N ASP A 69 -1.45 -10.39 -11.65
CA ASP A 69 -0.51 -11.00 -12.61
C ASP A 69 0.70 -11.70 -11.95
N GLY A 70 0.82 -11.65 -10.62
CA GLY A 70 1.92 -12.25 -9.86
C GLY A 70 3.22 -11.43 -9.83
N THR A 71 3.22 -10.20 -10.34
CA THR A 71 4.33 -9.26 -10.16
C THR A 71 4.56 -8.94 -8.68
N ILE A 72 3.47 -8.80 -7.91
CA ILE A 72 3.46 -8.63 -6.46
C ILE A 72 3.10 -9.96 -5.81
N ASP A 73 3.95 -10.40 -4.87
CA ASP A 73 3.85 -11.74 -4.28
C ASP A 73 3.03 -11.76 -2.99
N LEU A 74 3.01 -10.64 -2.26
CA LEU A 74 2.49 -10.59 -0.89
C LEU A 74 1.70 -9.31 -0.64
N VAL A 75 0.59 -9.44 0.09
CA VAL A 75 -0.07 -8.31 0.74
C VAL A 75 0.30 -8.31 2.22
N VAL A 76 0.62 -7.13 2.75
CA VAL A 76 0.97 -6.95 4.17
C VAL A 76 -0.02 -6.00 4.85
N SER A 77 -0.28 -6.20 6.14
CA SER A 77 -1.12 -5.27 6.91
C SER A 77 -0.47 -3.90 7.07
N ASN A 78 0.87 -3.85 7.04
CA ASN A 78 1.68 -2.66 7.37
C ASN A 78 1.22 -2.01 8.68
N HIS A 79 0.94 -2.84 9.68
CA HIS A 79 0.45 -2.41 10.99
C HIS A 79 1.55 -1.67 11.75
N VAL A 80 1.38 -0.34 11.86
CA VAL A 80 2.24 0.56 12.61
C VAL A 80 1.33 1.32 13.59
N PRO A 81 1.07 0.74 14.78
CA PRO A 81 0.30 1.40 15.82
C PRO A 81 1.10 2.60 16.36
N LEU A 82 0.37 3.67 16.65
CA LEU A 82 0.90 4.92 17.19
C LEU A 82 -0.03 5.39 18.31
N GLU A 83 0.51 6.19 19.23
CA GLU A 83 -0.27 6.92 20.22
C GLU A 83 -1.25 7.87 19.52
N GLU A 84 -2.40 8.12 20.15
CA GLU A 84 -3.45 8.98 19.57
C GLU A 84 -2.90 10.39 19.35
N GLU A 85 -2.06 10.89 20.25
CA GLU A 85 -1.43 12.21 20.19
C GLU A 85 -0.52 12.35 18.96
N ALA A 86 0.14 11.28 18.52
CA ALA A 86 1.00 11.29 17.34
C ALA A 86 0.18 11.40 16.03
N LYS A 87 -1.12 11.09 16.09
CA LYS A 87 -2.06 11.23 14.97
C LYS A 87 -2.98 12.45 15.11
N SER A 88 -3.19 12.97 16.31
CA SER A 88 -4.05 14.14 16.59
C SER A 88 -3.31 15.47 16.37
N LEU A 89 -2.67 15.61 15.22
CA LEU A 89 -1.89 16.78 14.80
C LEU A 89 -2.27 17.15 13.36
N GLU A 90 -1.96 18.39 12.95
CA GLU A 90 -2.06 18.73 11.53
C GLU A 90 -1.17 17.80 10.70
N PHE A 91 -1.63 17.48 9.49
CA PHE A 91 -0.98 16.50 8.62
C PHE A 91 0.55 16.60 8.48
N PRO A 92 1.19 17.78 8.33
CA PRO A 92 2.65 17.84 8.28
C PRO A 92 3.33 17.37 9.58
N TYR A 93 2.70 17.56 10.74
CA TYR A 93 3.24 17.24 12.06
C TYR A 93 2.87 15.85 12.58
N ALA A 94 1.80 15.23 12.08
CA ALA A 94 1.42 13.87 12.45
C ALA A 94 2.47 12.83 12.02
N ASP A 95 2.57 11.71 12.73
CA ASP A 95 3.50 10.64 12.36
C ASP A 95 2.95 9.70 11.27
N PHE A 96 3.87 9.05 10.55
CA PHE A 96 3.52 8.04 9.56
C PHE A 96 3.18 6.70 10.23
N GLY A 97 1.96 6.23 10.03
CA GLY A 97 1.53 4.94 10.56
C GLY A 97 0.02 4.83 10.68
N ALA A 98 -0.45 3.59 10.66
CA ALA A 98 -1.85 3.23 10.89
C ALA A 98 -1.93 1.78 11.38
N ILE A 99 -2.99 1.47 12.13
CA ILE A 99 -3.31 0.08 12.42
C ILE A 99 -3.92 -0.59 11.19
N GLY A 100 -3.48 -1.82 10.88
CA GLY A 100 -4.04 -2.60 9.77
C GLY A 100 -4.17 -4.10 10.04
N LEU A 101 -3.73 -4.59 11.20
CA LEU A 101 -3.68 -6.03 11.48
C LEU A 101 -5.07 -6.67 11.51
N GLU A 102 -6.04 -6.01 12.15
CA GLU A 102 -7.40 -6.50 12.30
C GLU A 102 -8.24 -6.29 11.02
N THR A 103 -7.84 -5.33 10.18
CA THR A 103 -8.61 -4.89 9.01
C THR A 103 -8.07 -5.42 7.68
N VAL A 104 -6.86 -6.01 7.65
CA VAL A 104 -6.24 -6.48 6.40
C VAL A 104 -7.14 -7.45 5.63
N TYR A 105 -7.65 -8.48 6.28
CA TYR A 105 -8.50 -9.47 5.63
C TYR A 105 -9.83 -8.89 5.11
N PRO A 106 -10.64 -8.18 5.93
CA PRO A 106 -11.88 -7.61 5.43
C PRO A 106 -11.67 -6.54 4.35
N ILE A 107 -10.56 -5.78 4.40
CA ILE A 107 -10.17 -4.87 3.30
C ILE A 107 -9.99 -5.66 2.00
N LEU A 108 -9.22 -6.75 2.04
CA LEU A 108 -8.98 -7.54 0.84
C LEU A 108 -10.25 -8.20 0.32
N GLN A 109 -11.10 -8.75 1.19
CA GLN A 109 -12.39 -9.28 0.76
C GLN A 109 -13.27 -8.21 0.11
N THR A 110 -13.37 -7.02 0.70
CA THR A 110 -14.23 -5.95 0.19
C THR A 110 -13.77 -5.40 -1.16
N HIS A 111 -12.46 -5.33 -1.39
CA HIS A 111 -11.89 -4.68 -2.58
C HIS A 111 -11.42 -5.65 -3.67
N LEU A 112 -11.20 -6.93 -3.32
CA LEU A 112 -10.64 -7.95 -4.20
C LEU A 112 -11.47 -9.24 -4.27
N GLY A 113 -12.42 -9.48 -3.35
CA GLY A 113 -13.07 -10.79 -3.22
C GLY A 113 -13.83 -11.27 -4.46
N ASP A 114 -14.32 -10.34 -5.29
CA ASP A 114 -15.07 -10.63 -6.52
C ASP A 114 -14.22 -10.46 -7.81
N ARG A 115 -12.91 -10.25 -7.68
CA ARG A 115 -11.99 -10.02 -8.81
C ARG A 115 -11.30 -11.29 -9.30
#